data_AF-A0A8T4U612-F1
#
_entry.id   AF-A0A8T4U612-F1
#
_cell.length_a   1.000
_cell.length_b   1.000
_cell.length_c   1.000
_cell.angle_alpha   90.00
_cell.angle_beta   90.00
_cell.angle_gamma   90.00
#
_symmetry.space_group_name_H-M   'P 1'
#
loop_
_entity.id
_entity.type
_entity.pdbx_description
1 polymer ?
#
loop_
_entity_poly.entity_id
_entity_poly.type
_entity_poly.pdbx_seq_one_letter_code
_entity_poly.pdbx_strand_id
1 'polypeptide(L)'
;MKIEPEFFKKPVKPSKVNINYFFMWMLVFIPLSIALKVLNYNGTLIFVTSILALVSIARYLGKATEQISIQTNNTIGALLNATFGNIIELIIAILAISRGYFELVQASIVGSIMCNILLLVGLSIFFGGLKFTEQKFNKQAAGVSSTMLIISVVGLSVPTLFAYLPTMGSSQPRVESILTLSLLLSGILALVYIAGLLFTLFTHKHLFDITDEYAEEHIKPEWTRRFASIVLFVFTLFAAIESEFLISTVSHVSESIGLSQTFIGIVIVAIITNIAEKSAAITMALKNKISLSIEIGTSSAIQIALFVVPILVFVSTFILHKPFMVLFSFFQIIAMIFAVMIVNYLSSDGRCNWLEGLQLVSVYLILAVAFYFV
;
A
#
# COMPACT_ATOMS: atom_id res chain seq x y z
N MET A 1 10.70 -45.48 -11.93
CA MET A 1 9.99 -45.46 -10.63
C MET A 1 9.84 -44.00 -10.22
N LYS A 2 8.70 -43.37 -10.57
CA LYS A 2 8.41 -41.97 -10.20
C LYS A 2 7.85 -41.99 -8.79
N ILE A 3 8.63 -41.52 -7.83
CA ILE A 3 8.15 -41.30 -6.46
C ILE A 3 7.39 -39.97 -6.51
N GLU A 4 6.07 -40.03 -6.63
CA GLU A 4 5.23 -38.87 -6.37
C GLU A 4 5.21 -38.61 -4.86
N PRO A 5 5.53 -37.39 -4.38
CA PRO A 5 5.40 -37.09 -2.96
C PRO A 5 3.90 -36.98 -2.60
N GLU A 6 3.37 -38.00 -1.92
CA GLU A 6 1.99 -38.05 -1.40
C GLU A 6 1.66 -36.91 -0.39
N PHE A 7 2.65 -36.13 0.03
CA PHE A 7 2.50 -35.08 1.03
C PHE A 7 1.53 -33.95 0.61
N PHE A 8 1.29 -33.75 -0.69
CA PHE A 8 0.43 -32.68 -1.23
C PHE A 8 -0.98 -33.13 -1.67
N LYS A 9 -1.36 -34.42 -1.51
CA LYS A 9 -2.63 -34.94 -2.06
C LYS A 9 -3.89 -34.65 -1.24
N LYS A 10 -3.79 -34.01 -0.07
CA LYS A 10 -4.98 -33.55 0.64
C LYS A 10 -5.18 -32.06 0.35
N PRO A 11 -6.16 -31.67 -0.50
CA PRO A 11 -6.60 -30.29 -0.52
C PRO A 11 -7.08 -29.98 0.90
N VAL A 12 -6.31 -29.16 1.61
CA VAL A 12 -6.79 -28.52 2.84
C VAL A 12 -8.03 -27.77 2.39
N LYS A 13 -9.23 -28.29 2.70
CA LYS A 13 -10.46 -27.54 2.50
C LYS A 13 -10.30 -26.29 3.37
N PRO A 14 -10.12 -25.09 2.80
CA PRO A 14 -10.03 -23.90 3.63
C PRO A 14 -11.30 -23.85 4.45
N SER A 15 -11.18 -23.77 5.77
CA SER A 15 -12.32 -23.49 6.62
C SER A 15 -12.96 -22.22 6.05
N LYS A 16 -14.26 -22.29 5.72
CA LYS A 16 -15.01 -21.15 5.18
C LYS A 16 -15.26 -20.13 6.29
N VAL A 17 -14.21 -19.62 6.93
CA VAL A 17 -14.29 -18.31 7.55
C VAL A 17 -14.46 -17.35 6.38
N ASN A 18 -15.71 -17.03 6.07
CA ASN A 18 -16.02 -16.10 5.01
C ASN A 18 -15.42 -14.76 5.45
N ILE A 19 -14.32 -14.35 4.80
CA ILE A 19 -13.49 -13.21 5.17
C ILE A 19 -14.31 -11.92 5.31
N ASN A 20 -15.46 -11.86 4.63
CA ASN A 20 -16.43 -10.77 4.73
C ASN A 20 -17.06 -10.66 6.13
N TYR A 21 -17.32 -11.77 6.84
CA TYR A 21 -17.82 -11.71 8.21
C TYR A 21 -16.77 -11.16 9.16
N PHE A 22 -15.49 -11.53 8.99
CA PHE A 22 -14.40 -11.00 9.82
C PHE A 22 -14.37 -9.46 9.79
N PHE A 23 -14.35 -8.87 8.59
CA PHE A 23 -14.38 -7.41 8.44
C PHE A 23 -15.69 -6.77 8.93
N MET A 24 -16.82 -7.47 8.82
CA MET A 24 -18.10 -6.99 9.34
C MET A 24 -18.09 -6.91 10.88
N TRP A 25 -17.54 -7.91 11.57
CA TRP A 25 -17.39 -7.87 13.03
C TRP A 25 -16.46 -6.74 13.49
N MET A 26 -15.42 -6.44 12.70
CA MET A 26 -14.50 -5.33 13.01
C MET A 26 -15.14 -3.94 12.94
N LEU A 27 -16.31 -3.78 12.31
CA LEU A 27 -17.03 -2.50 12.34
C LEU A 27 -17.43 -2.05 13.75
N VAL A 28 -17.49 -2.97 14.72
CA VAL A 28 -17.76 -2.64 16.13
C VAL A 28 -16.67 -1.73 16.73
N PHE A 29 -15.47 -1.73 16.16
CA PHE A 29 -14.37 -0.91 16.65
C PHE A 29 -14.57 0.58 16.35
N ILE A 30 -15.38 0.95 15.35
CA ILE A 30 -15.71 2.36 15.04
C ILE A 30 -16.46 3.03 16.21
N PRO A 31 -17.65 2.54 16.64
CA PRO A 31 -18.32 3.14 17.78
C PRO A 31 -17.52 2.97 19.08
N LEU A 32 -16.70 1.92 19.20
CA LEU A 32 -15.89 1.68 20.38
C LEU A 32 -14.75 2.71 20.53
N SER A 33 -14.00 3.00 19.46
CA SER A 33 -12.93 4.00 19.49
C SER A 33 -13.50 5.39 19.78
N ILE A 34 -14.64 5.73 19.17
CA ILE A 34 -15.38 6.97 19.45
C ILE A 34 -15.78 7.04 20.93
N ALA A 35 -16.37 5.97 21.48
CA ALA A 35 -16.76 5.93 22.89
C ALA A 35 -15.55 6.09 23.82
N LEU A 36 -14.46 5.39 23.56
CA LEU A 36 -13.23 5.50 24.34
C LEU A 36 -12.63 6.91 24.28
N LYS A 37 -12.70 7.56 23.11
CA LYS A 37 -12.24 8.94 22.94
C LYS A 37 -13.11 9.93 23.71
N VAL A 38 -14.44 9.83 23.61
CA VAL A 38 -15.39 10.71 24.32
C VAL A 38 -15.25 10.56 25.83
N LEU A 39 -15.02 9.33 26.30
CA LEU A 39 -14.82 9.03 27.72
C LEU A 39 -13.38 9.31 28.21
N ASN A 40 -12.49 9.81 27.35
CA ASN A 40 -11.08 10.10 27.65
C ASN A 40 -10.32 8.92 28.29
N TYR A 41 -10.53 7.71 27.77
CA TYR A 41 -9.79 6.51 28.18
C TYR A 41 -8.32 6.54 27.72
N ASN A 42 -7.57 5.52 28.14
CA ASN A 42 -6.16 5.33 27.81
C ASN A 42 -5.88 5.46 26.30
N GLY A 43 -4.87 6.26 25.93
CA GLY A 43 -4.52 6.55 24.54
C GLY A 43 -4.12 5.31 23.74
N THR A 44 -3.52 4.31 24.38
CA THR A 44 -3.17 3.04 23.74
C THR A 44 -4.39 2.23 23.34
N LEU A 45 -5.44 2.23 24.17
CA LEU A 45 -6.70 1.56 23.80
C LEU A 45 -7.39 2.29 22.64
N ILE A 46 -7.39 3.62 22.64
CA ILE A 46 -7.90 4.42 21.53
C ILE A 46 -7.10 4.11 20.26
N PHE A 47 -5.77 4.04 20.34
CA PHE A 47 -4.91 3.71 19.19
C PHE A 47 -5.23 2.33 18.61
N VAL A 48 -5.27 1.29 19.46
CA VAL A 48 -5.56 -0.09 19.02
C VAL A 48 -6.96 -0.21 18.43
N THR A 49 -7.97 0.40 19.07
CA THR A 49 -9.35 0.35 18.54
C THR A 49 -9.49 1.13 17.24
N SER A 50 -8.83 2.29 17.10
CA SER A 50 -8.82 3.07 15.85
C SER A 50 -8.16 2.29 14.71
N ILE A 51 -7.07 1.58 14.99
CA ILE A 51 -6.42 0.69 14.02
C ILE A 51 -7.38 -0.40 13.53
N LEU A 52 -8.05 -1.09 14.46
CA LEU A 52 -8.96 -2.18 14.10
C LEU A 52 -10.18 -1.65 13.35
N ALA A 53 -10.66 -0.45 13.69
CA ALA A 53 -11.67 0.24 12.92
C ALA A 53 -11.18 0.51 11.48
N LEU A 54 -9.97 1.05 11.31
CA LEU A 54 -9.37 1.34 9.99
C LEU A 54 -9.23 0.09 9.11
N VAL A 55 -8.90 -1.08 9.67
CA VAL A 55 -8.88 -2.36 8.92
C VAL A 55 -10.22 -2.63 8.26
N SER A 56 -11.33 -2.50 8.99
CA SER A 56 -12.66 -2.70 8.43
C SER A 56 -13.00 -1.64 7.39
N ILE A 57 -12.70 -0.37 7.69
CA ILE A 57 -12.96 0.77 6.81
C ILE A 57 -12.25 0.62 5.46
N ALA A 58 -10.97 0.23 5.49
CA ALA A 58 -10.16 -0.03 4.31
C ALA A 58 -10.79 -1.08 3.40
N ARG A 59 -11.30 -2.18 3.97
CA ARG A 59 -11.99 -3.22 3.20
C ARG A 59 -13.26 -2.71 2.51
N TYR A 60 -14.07 -1.92 3.20
CA TYR A 60 -15.32 -1.37 2.65
C TYR A 60 -15.07 -0.28 1.62
N LEU A 61 -14.06 0.57 1.81
CA LEU A 61 -13.62 1.54 0.80
C LEU A 61 -13.10 0.85 -0.46
N GLY A 62 -12.21 -0.14 -0.32
CA GLY A 62 -11.73 -0.93 -1.45
C GLY A 62 -12.88 -1.59 -2.22
N LYS A 63 -13.84 -2.21 -1.52
CA LYS A 63 -15.03 -2.81 -2.15
C LYS A 63 -15.89 -1.77 -2.85
N ALA A 64 -16.15 -0.62 -2.22
CA ALA A 64 -16.96 0.43 -2.82
C ALA A 64 -16.31 0.96 -4.10
N THR A 65 -15.01 1.20 -4.07
CA THR A 65 -14.21 1.63 -5.24
C THR A 65 -14.28 0.59 -6.35
N GLU A 66 -14.06 -0.70 -6.05
CA GLU A 66 -14.18 -1.80 -7.01
C GLU A 66 -15.57 -1.85 -7.66
N GLN A 67 -16.64 -1.78 -6.85
CA GLN A 67 -18.03 -1.84 -7.33
C GLN A 67 -18.38 -0.65 -8.24
N ILE A 68 -17.87 0.55 -7.94
CA ILE A 68 -18.06 1.71 -8.82
C ILE A 68 -17.25 1.51 -10.10
N SER A 69 -15.99 1.07 -10.01
CA SER A 69 -15.10 0.87 -11.16
C SER A 69 -15.70 -0.10 -12.18
N ILE A 70 -16.26 -1.24 -11.74
CA ILE A 70 -16.94 -2.23 -12.60
C ILE A 70 -18.14 -1.62 -13.36
N GLN A 71 -18.81 -0.63 -12.76
CA GLN A 71 -19.98 0.05 -13.32
C GLN A 71 -19.61 1.33 -14.11
N THR A 72 -18.32 1.56 -14.36
CA THR A 72 -17.82 2.71 -15.11
C THR A 72 -16.92 2.26 -16.26
N ASN A 73 -16.42 3.21 -17.07
CA ASN A 73 -15.43 2.87 -18.09
C ASN A 73 -14.05 2.67 -17.47
N ASN A 74 -13.15 1.98 -18.19
CA ASN A 74 -11.82 1.62 -17.70
C ASN A 74 -11.02 2.84 -17.21
N THR A 75 -11.14 3.98 -17.88
CA THR A 75 -10.43 5.22 -17.52
C THR A 75 -10.91 5.80 -16.19
N ILE A 76 -12.22 5.93 -16.00
CA ILE A 76 -12.83 6.44 -14.77
C ILE A 76 -12.58 5.46 -13.63
N GLY A 77 -12.74 4.15 -13.88
CA GLY A 77 -12.45 3.12 -12.88
C GLY A 77 -11.00 3.14 -12.41
N ALA A 78 -10.04 3.32 -13.32
CA ALA A 78 -8.63 3.44 -12.98
C ALA A 78 -8.33 4.70 -12.16
N LEU A 79 -8.91 5.85 -12.52
CA LEU A 79 -8.74 7.11 -11.77
C LEU A 79 -9.37 7.03 -10.37
N LEU A 80 -10.56 6.42 -10.27
CA LEU A 80 -11.21 6.17 -8.98
C LEU A 80 -10.35 5.24 -8.11
N ASN A 81 -9.80 4.18 -8.69
CA ASN A 81 -8.93 3.26 -7.97
C ASN A 81 -7.63 3.94 -7.50
N ALA A 82 -6.99 4.73 -8.36
CA ALA A 82 -5.80 5.49 -8.00
C ALA A 82 -6.03 6.45 -6.83
N THR A 83 -7.20 7.09 -6.80
CA THR A 83 -7.55 8.10 -5.79
C THR A 83 -8.06 7.46 -4.50
N PHE A 84 -9.10 6.64 -4.61
CA PHE A 84 -9.79 6.06 -3.45
C PHE A 84 -9.14 4.79 -2.90
N GLY A 85 -8.28 4.11 -3.68
CA GLY A 85 -7.47 2.97 -3.21
C GLY A 85 -6.20 3.36 -2.44
N ASN A 86 -6.00 4.66 -2.20
CA ASN A 86 -4.96 5.17 -1.30
C ASN A 86 -5.49 6.32 -0.42
N ILE A 87 -6.83 6.43 -0.27
CA ILE A 87 -7.43 7.59 0.41
C ILE A 87 -7.16 7.57 1.91
N ILE A 88 -7.08 6.38 2.53
CA ILE A 88 -6.79 6.27 3.95
C ILE A 88 -5.35 6.73 4.20
N GLU A 89 -4.40 6.29 3.38
CA GLU A 89 -2.99 6.69 3.44
C GLU A 89 -2.85 8.20 3.29
N LEU A 90 -3.55 8.79 2.31
CA LEU A 90 -3.58 10.25 2.12
C LEU A 90 -4.14 10.98 3.35
N ILE A 91 -5.27 10.52 3.90
CA ILE A 91 -5.89 11.13 5.09
C ILE A 91 -4.95 11.05 6.29
N ILE A 92 -4.41 9.86 6.59
CA ILE A 92 -3.48 9.64 7.70
C ILE A 92 -2.25 10.54 7.54
N ALA A 93 -1.65 10.58 6.34
CA ALA A 93 -0.46 11.37 6.08
C ALA A 93 -0.70 12.88 6.16
N ILE A 94 -1.82 13.38 5.62
CA ILE A 94 -2.20 14.80 5.71
C ILE A 94 -2.41 15.21 7.18
N LEU A 95 -3.13 14.41 7.96
CA LEU A 95 -3.35 14.68 9.39
C LEU A 95 -2.05 14.59 10.19
N ALA A 96 -1.20 13.61 9.90
CA ALA A 96 0.12 13.48 10.52
C ALA A 96 1.02 14.69 10.23
N ILE A 97 1.11 15.13 8.97
CA ILE A 97 1.85 16.34 8.58
C ILE A 97 1.29 17.58 9.29
N SER A 98 -0.04 17.70 9.38
CA SER A 98 -0.68 18.84 10.07
C SER A 98 -0.27 18.93 11.55
N ARG A 99 0.11 17.80 12.17
CA ARG A 99 0.59 17.69 13.56
C ARG A 99 2.11 17.58 13.69
N GLY A 100 2.86 17.66 12.59
CA GLY A 100 4.33 17.61 12.58
C GLY A 100 4.93 16.21 12.67
N TYR A 101 4.13 15.15 12.49
CA TYR A 101 4.60 13.76 12.47
C TYR A 101 5.19 13.38 11.10
N PHE A 102 6.20 14.13 10.65
CA PHE A 102 6.83 13.93 9.34
C PHE A 102 7.53 12.57 9.21
N GLU A 103 8.21 12.13 10.28
CA GLU A 103 8.89 10.82 10.33
C GLU A 103 7.91 9.66 10.18
N LEU A 104 6.74 9.75 10.83
CA LEU A 104 5.66 8.77 10.66
C LEU A 104 5.18 8.70 9.21
N VAL A 105 5.03 9.84 8.55
CA VAL A 105 4.59 9.88 7.14
C VAL A 105 5.64 9.25 6.23
N GLN A 106 6.91 9.63 6.38
CA GLN A 106 8.03 9.06 5.62
C GLN A 106 8.10 7.54 5.80
N ALA A 107 8.01 7.08 7.05
CA ALA A 107 7.99 5.66 7.37
C ALA A 107 6.78 4.94 6.78
N SER A 108 5.59 5.54 6.81
CA SER A 108 4.37 4.96 6.25
C SER A 108 4.41 4.81 4.72
N ILE A 109 5.05 5.74 4.01
CA ILE A 109 5.27 5.65 2.55
C ILE A 109 6.16 4.44 2.23
N VAL A 110 7.32 4.36 2.88
CA VAL A 110 8.28 3.27 2.70
C VAL A 110 7.63 1.93 3.05
N GLY A 111 6.94 1.90 4.18
CA GLY A 111 6.27 0.70 4.69
C GLY A 111 5.18 0.22 3.76
N SER A 112 4.39 1.14 3.19
CA SER A 112 3.31 0.77 2.29
C SER A 112 3.84 0.24 0.95
N ILE A 113 4.91 0.83 0.41
CA ILE A 113 5.62 0.29 -0.77
C ILE A 113 6.11 -1.14 -0.49
N MET A 114 6.84 -1.33 0.62
CA MET A 114 7.35 -2.65 1.02
C MET A 114 6.24 -3.65 1.31
N CYS A 115 5.19 -3.24 2.01
CA CYS A 115 4.03 -4.07 2.32
C CYS A 115 3.37 -4.57 1.03
N ASN A 116 3.19 -3.70 0.05
CA ASN A 116 2.55 -4.10 -1.21
C ASN A 116 3.41 -5.06 -2.03
N ILE A 117 4.70 -4.77 -2.23
CA ILE A 117 5.54 -5.56 -3.14
C ILE A 117 6.17 -6.79 -2.49
N LEU A 118 6.39 -6.79 -1.17
CA LEU A 118 6.95 -7.94 -0.45
C LEU A 118 5.85 -8.75 0.24
N LEU A 119 5.05 -8.12 1.10
CA LEU A 119 4.11 -8.85 1.95
C LEU A 119 2.86 -9.27 1.18
N LEU A 120 2.15 -8.35 0.53
CA LEU A 120 0.91 -8.65 -0.19
C LEU A 120 1.16 -9.58 -1.39
N VAL A 121 2.13 -9.23 -2.24
CA VAL A 121 2.54 -10.09 -3.37
C VAL A 121 3.10 -11.42 -2.85
N GLY A 122 3.95 -11.41 -1.82
CA GLY A 122 4.51 -12.63 -1.23
C GLY A 122 3.45 -13.56 -0.66
N LEU A 123 2.47 -13.04 0.09
CA LEU A 123 1.34 -13.83 0.59
C LEU A 123 0.48 -14.37 -0.54
N SER A 124 0.25 -13.58 -1.60
CA SER A 124 -0.51 -14.00 -2.78
C SER A 124 0.17 -15.18 -3.48
N ILE A 125 1.48 -15.06 -3.75
CA ILE A 125 2.28 -16.13 -4.36
C ILE A 125 2.37 -17.35 -3.44
N PHE A 126 2.57 -17.15 -2.14
CA PHE A 126 2.68 -18.24 -1.18
C PHE A 126 1.38 -19.05 -1.13
N PHE A 127 0.24 -18.42 -0.86
CA PHE A 127 -1.04 -19.11 -0.75
C PHE A 127 -1.52 -19.68 -2.09
N GLY A 128 -1.28 -18.99 -3.21
CA GLY A 128 -1.55 -19.53 -4.55
C GLY A 128 -0.68 -20.76 -4.85
N GLY A 129 0.60 -20.69 -4.52
CA GLY A 129 1.58 -21.77 -4.70
C GLY A 129 1.35 -23.01 -3.82
N LEU A 130 0.65 -22.87 -2.69
CA LEU A 130 0.22 -24.04 -1.89
C LEU A 130 -0.85 -24.87 -2.60
N LYS A 131 -1.59 -24.26 -3.53
CA LYS A 131 -2.64 -24.91 -4.31
C LYS A 131 -2.19 -25.31 -5.72
N PHE A 132 -1.29 -24.52 -6.32
CA PHE A 132 -0.77 -24.73 -7.67
C PHE A 132 0.75 -24.84 -7.64
N THR A 133 1.31 -25.88 -8.26
CA THR A 133 2.77 -26.10 -8.26
C THR A 133 3.55 -24.93 -8.84
N GLU A 134 3.06 -24.36 -9.95
CA GLU A 134 3.56 -23.14 -10.57
C GLU A 134 2.37 -22.30 -11.06
N GLN A 135 2.47 -20.98 -10.96
CA GLN A 135 1.55 -20.04 -11.58
C GLN A 135 2.30 -19.14 -12.56
N LYS A 136 1.67 -18.76 -13.66
CA LYS A 136 2.29 -17.92 -14.70
C LYS A 136 1.66 -16.53 -14.69
N PHE A 137 2.46 -15.52 -14.97
CA PHE A 137 1.99 -14.14 -15.10
C PHE A 137 2.56 -13.45 -16.34
N ASN A 138 1.96 -12.33 -16.71
CA ASN A 138 2.42 -11.54 -17.85
C ASN A 138 3.75 -10.84 -17.52
N LYS A 139 4.85 -11.40 -18.02
CA LYS A 139 6.22 -10.86 -17.87
C LYS A 139 6.37 -9.44 -18.46
N GLN A 140 5.67 -9.11 -19.54
CA GLN A 140 5.79 -7.78 -20.16
C GLN A 140 5.15 -6.70 -19.28
N ALA A 141 3.92 -6.94 -18.79
CA ALA A 141 3.25 -6.04 -17.86
C ALA A 141 4.03 -5.90 -16.54
N ALA A 142 4.54 -7.03 -16.02
CA ALA A 142 5.40 -7.03 -14.83
C ALA A 142 6.70 -6.24 -15.06
N GLY A 143 7.30 -6.32 -16.25
CA GLY A 143 8.51 -5.55 -16.61
C GLY A 143 8.30 -4.04 -16.64
N VAL A 144 7.15 -3.57 -17.17
CA VAL A 144 6.78 -2.14 -17.14
C VAL A 144 6.62 -1.67 -15.69
N SER A 145 5.88 -2.43 -14.88
CA SER A 145 5.66 -2.13 -13.46
C SER A 145 6.98 -2.12 -12.66
N SER A 146 7.86 -3.09 -12.93
CA SER A 146 9.20 -3.18 -12.35
C SER A 146 10.05 -1.93 -12.64
N THR A 147 9.99 -1.42 -13.87
CA THR A 147 10.71 -0.21 -14.27
C THR A 147 10.15 1.02 -13.56
N MET A 148 8.83 1.14 -13.44
CA MET A 148 8.19 2.23 -12.70
C MET A 148 8.55 2.19 -11.21
N LEU A 149 8.68 1.01 -10.60
CA LEU A 149 9.15 0.86 -9.23
C LEU A 149 10.62 1.30 -9.07
N ILE A 150 11.50 1.03 -10.04
CA ILE A 150 12.87 1.55 -10.01
C ILE A 150 12.87 3.09 -10.06
N ILE A 151 12.09 3.68 -10.98
CA ILE A 151 11.95 5.14 -11.10
C ILE A 151 11.44 5.73 -9.77
N SER A 152 10.49 5.05 -9.13
CA SER A 152 9.96 5.42 -7.82
C SER A 152 11.06 5.49 -6.76
N VAL A 153 11.87 4.43 -6.63
CA VAL A 153 12.97 4.38 -5.65
C VAL A 153 14.01 5.46 -5.94
N VAL A 154 14.37 5.67 -7.20
CA VAL A 154 15.30 6.74 -7.60
C VAL A 154 14.74 8.11 -7.19
N GLY A 155 13.50 8.42 -7.56
CA GLY A 155 12.87 9.71 -7.27
C GLY A 155 12.72 9.99 -5.77
N LEU A 156 12.39 8.96 -4.98
CA LEU A 156 12.26 9.06 -3.53
C LEU A 156 13.63 9.15 -2.82
N SER A 157 14.68 8.54 -3.36
CA SER A 157 16.00 8.50 -2.71
C SER A 157 16.87 9.73 -3.00
N VAL A 158 16.76 10.33 -4.19
CA VAL A 158 17.63 11.44 -4.62
C VAL A 158 17.62 12.65 -3.67
N PRO A 159 16.48 13.17 -3.17
CA PRO A 159 16.50 14.32 -2.26
C PRO A 159 17.22 14.02 -0.95
N THR A 160 17.07 12.80 -0.46
CA THR A 160 17.74 12.33 0.74
C THR A 160 19.24 12.17 0.51
N LEU A 161 19.66 11.53 -0.59
CA LEU A 161 21.08 11.41 -0.93
C LEU A 161 21.76 12.78 -1.07
N PHE A 162 21.06 13.75 -1.66
CA PHE A 162 21.53 15.13 -1.75
C PHE A 162 21.68 15.79 -0.37
N ALA A 163 20.75 15.53 0.55
CA ALA A 163 20.82 16.04 1.91
C ALA A 163 22.05 15.51 2.69
N TYR A 164 22.50 14.29 2.39
CA TYR A 164 23.67 13.67 3.03
C TYR A 164 25.03 14.07 2.43
N LEU A 165 25.07 14.78 1.30
CA LEU A 165 26.35 15.22 0.72
C LEU A 165 27.06 16.22 1.65
N PRO A 166 28.38 16.13 1.86
CA PRO A 166 29.12 17.13 2.64
C PRO A 166 28.94 18.55 2.09
N THR A 167 28.71 19.53 2.96
CA THR A 167 28.71 20.96 2.60
C THR A 167 30.14 21.46 2.56
N MET A 168 30.75 21.45 1.37
CA MET A 168 32.01 22.16 1.16
C MET A 168 31.72 23.67 1.16
N GLY A 169 32.00 24.35 2.28
CA GLY A 169 32.12 25.82 2.34
C GLY A 169 30.82 26.65 2.38
N SER A 170 29.64 26.06 2.61
CA SER A 170 28.37 26.81 2.73
C SER A 170 27.81 26.73 4.15
N SER A 171 27.72 27.88 4.83
CA SER A 171 27.23 28.02 6.21
C SER A 171 25.70 28.09 6.32
N GLN A 172 24.96 27.97 5.21
CA GLN A 172 23.50 28.02 5.22
C GLN A 172 22.89 26.60 5.27
N PRO A 173 21.77 26.41 6.01
CA PRO A 173 21.02 25.17 5.98
C PRO A 173 20.51 24.90 4.55
N ARG A 174 20.80 23.72 3.97
CA ARG A 174 20.32 23.27 2.64
C ARG A 174 18.80 23.03 2.55
N VAL A 175 18.03 23.52 3.52
CA VAL A 175 16.60 23.22 3.66
C VAL A 175 15.80 23.70 2.45
N GLU A 176 16.05 24.91 1.97
CA GLU A 176 15.38 25.45 0.77
C GLU A 176 15.72 24.65 -0.50
N SER A 177 16.98 24.26 -0.64
CA SER A 177 17.42 23.43 -1.78
C SER A 177 16.79 22.05 -1.75
N ILE A 178 16.70 21.41 -0.59
CA ILE A 178 16.06 20.10 -0.41
C ILE A 178 14.55 20.18 -0.68
N LEU A 179 13.89 21.24 -0.20
CA LEU A 179 12.47 21.47 -0.49
C LEU A 179 12.22 21.69 -1.98
N THR A 180 13.03 22.54 -2.62
CA THR A 180 12.95 22.78 -4.07
C THR A 180 13.15 21.49 -4.85
N LEU A 181 14.15 20.69 -4.46
CA LEU A 181 14.42 19.39 -5.07
C LEU A 181 13.25 18.41 -4.85
N SER A 182 12.66 18.37 -3.66
CA SER A 182 11.49 17.55 -3.34
C SER A 182 10.27 17.94 -4.20
N LEU A 183 10.04 19.24 -4.41
CA LEU A 183 8.96 19.77 -5.26
C LEU A 183 9.16 19.40 -6.72
N LEU A 184 10.36 19.63 -7.27
CA LEU A 184 10.68 19.32 -8.66
C LEU A 184 10.59 17.82 -8.94
N LEU A 185 11.15 16.99 -8.08
CA LEU A 185 11.09 15.54 -8.22
C LEU A 185 9.66 15.02 -8.07
N SER A 186 8.87 15.56 -7.14
CA SER A 186 7.44 15.24 -7.03
C SER A 186 6.68 15.56 -8.32
N GLY A 187 6.97 16.69 -8.97
CA GLY A 187 6.40 17.03 -10.27
C GLY A 187 6.77 16.04 -11.37
N ILE A 188 8.04 15.61 -11.42
CA ILE A 188 8.51 14.59 -12.36
C ILE A 188 7.83 13.24 -12.10
N LEU A 189 7.74 12.80 -10.84
CA LEU A 189 7.10 11.54 -10.48
C LEU A 189 5.61 11.53 -10.85
N ALA A 190 4.89 12.62 -10.59
CA ALA A 190 3.49 12.78 -11.01
C ALA A 190 3.33 12.72 -12.53
N LEU A 191 4.24 13.35 -13.30
CA LEU A 191 4.23 13.26 -14.76
C LEU A 191 4.47 11.83 -15.26
N VAL A 192 5.42 11.11 -14.65
CA VAL A 192 5.67 9.70 -14.99
C VAL A 192 4.44 8.85 -14.66
N TYR A 193 3.74 9.11 -13.55
CA TYR A 193 2.50 8.42 -13.22
C TYR A 193 1.41 8.65 -14.27
N ILE A 194 1.19 9.90 -14.66
CA ILE A 194 0.19 10.25 -15.69
C ILE A 194 0.55 9.59 -17.02
N ALA A 195 1.82 9.63 -17.43
CA ALA A 195 2.28 8.94 -18.64
C ALA A 195 2.07 7.42 -18.53
N GLY A 196 2.30 6.82 -17.37
CA GLY A 196 2.04 5.41 -17.09
C GLY A 196 0.56 5.04 -17.15
N LEU A 197 -0.33 5.90 -16.65
CA LEU A 197 -1.77 5.73 -16.80
C LEU A 197 -2.19 5.82 -18.28
N LEU A 198 -1.66 6.79 -19.03
CA LEU A 198 -1.93 6.90 -20.47
C LEU A 198 -1.44 5.67 -21.23
N PHE A 199 -0.27 5.15 -20.86
CA PHE A 199 0.29 3.93 -21.43
C PHE A 199 -0.62 2.72 -21.20
N THR A 200 -1.04 2.53 -19.96
CA THR A 200 -1.85 1.38 -19.51
C THR A 200 -3.28 1.44 -20.06
N LEU A 201 -3.88 2.63 -20.13
CA LEU A 201 -5.30 2.79 -20.49
C LEU A 201 -5.55 2.96 -21.98
N PHE A 202 -4.59 3.53 -22.72
CA PHE A 202 -4.80 3.90 -24.13
C PHE A 202 -3.84 3.20 -25.09
N THR A 203 -2.52 3.35 -24.92
CA THR A 203 -1.58 2.93 -25.97
C THR A 203 -1.23 1.45 -25.92
N HIS A 204 -1.10 0.88 -24.72
CA HIS A 204 -0.66 -0.51 -24.50
C HIS A 204 -1.65 -1.29 -23.65
N LYS A 205 -2.95 -0.97 -23.80
CA LYS A 205 -4.03 -1.66 -23.09
C LYS A 205 -3.87 -3.19 -23.17
N HIS A 206 -3.54 -3.74 -24.33
CA HIS A 206 -3.37 -5.19 -24.55
C HIS A 206 -2.37 -5.90 -23.60
N LEU A 207 -1.40 -5.18 -23.03
CA LEU A 207 -0.47 -5.76 -22.06
C LEU A 207 -1.12 -5.97 -20.68
N PHE A 208 -2.09 -5.12 -20.35
CA PHE A 208 -2.80 -5.10 -19.07
C PHE A 208 -4.26 -5.53 -19.20
N ASP A 209 -4.70 -5.85 -20.43
CA ASP A 209 -6.05 -6.30 -20.72
C ASP A 209 -6.16 -7.79 -20.38
N ILE A 210 -6.32 -8.09 -19.08
CA ILE A 210 -6.59 -9.44 -18.57
C ILE A 210 -8.04 -9.89 -18.83
N THR A 211 -8.73 -9.25 -19.79
CA THR A 211 -10.16 -9.50 -20.07
C THR A 211 -10.46 -10.97 -20.35
N ASP A 212 -9.52 -11.78 -20.85
CA ASP A 212 -9.70 -13.23 -21.00
C ASP A 212 -9.65 -14.00 -19.65
N GLU A 213 -8.85 -13.56 -18.66
CA GLU A 213 -8.91 -14.07 -17.26
C GLU A 213 -10.15 -13.57 -16.50
N TYR A 214 -10.74 -12.44 -16.93
CA TYR A 214 -12.00 -11.90 -16.41
C TYR A 214 -13.24 -12.48 -17.10
N ALA A 215 -13.16 -12.96 -18.34
CA ALA A 215 -14.32 -13.38 -19.15
C ALA A 215 -15.05 -14.61 -18.58
N GLU A 216 -14.36 -15.50 -17.85
CA GLU A 216 -14.99 -16.68 -17.24
C GLU A 216 -15.84 -16.37 -15.98
N GLU A 217 -15.66 -15.20 -15.35
CA GLU A 217 -16.55 -14.70 -14.30
C GLU A 217 -17.01 -13.31 -14.73
N HIS A 218 -18.16 -13.19 -15.39
CA HIS A 218 -18.86 -11.89 -15.46
C HIS A 218 -19.01 -11.37 -14.02
N ILE A 219 -18.09 -10.51 -13.56
CA ILE A 219 -18.15 -9.88 -12.25
C ILE A 219 -19.30 -8.90 -12.31
N LYS A 220 -20.50 -9.42 -12.10
CA LYS A 220 -21.68 -8.59 -11.97
C LYS A 220 -21.49 -7.75 -10.72
N PRO A 221 -21.75 -6.43 -10.78
CA PRO A 221 -21.70 -5.62 -9.59
C PRO A 221 -22.70 -6.17 -8.58
N GLU A 222 -22.23 -6.47 -7.37
CA GLU A 222 -23.06 -6.85 -6.24
C GLU A 222 -23.86 -5.65 -5.72
N TRP A 223 -23.30 -4.45 -5.87
CA TRP A 223 -23.86 -3.21 -5.35
C TRP A 223 -24.27 -2.27 -6.48
N THR A 224 -25.42 -1.62 -6.32
CA THR A 224 -25.77 -0.51 -7.23
C THR A 224 -24.76 0.62 -7.09
N ARG A 225 -24.45 1.32 -8.19
CA ARG A 225 -23.55 2.47 -8.18
C ARG A 225 -23.90 3.50 -7.09
N ARG A 226 -25.19 3.78 -6.87
CA ARG A 226 -25.65 4.70 -5.82
C ARG A 226 -25.28 4.22 -4.42
N PHE A 227 -25.54 2.94 -4.12
CA PHE A 227 -25.19 2.37 -2.83
C PHE A 227 -23.67 2.37 -2.62
N ALA A 228 -22.90 1.95 -3.62
CA ALA A 228 -21.44 1.97 -3.56
C ALA A 228 -20.88 3.39 -3.33
N SER A 229 -21.43 4.42 -3.99
CA SER A 229 -21.03 5.81 -3.76
C SER A 229 -21.37 6.31 -2.34
N ILE A 230 -22.51 5.92 -1.77
CA ILE A 230 -22.88 6.27 -0.39
C ILE A 230 -21.92 5.60 0.60
N VAL A 231 -21.64 4.30 0.40
CA VAL A 231 -20.68 3.56 1.23
C VAL A 231 -19.30 4.22 1.14
N LEU A 232 -18.83 4.55 -0.07
CA LEU A 232 -17.55 5.22 -0.27
C LEU A 232 -17.48 6.53 0.53
N PHE A 233 -18.50 7.38 0.44
CA PHE A 233 -18.56 8.66 1.14
C PHE A 233 -18.56 8.49 2.67
N VAL A 234 -19.47 7.65 3.19
CA VAL A 234 -19.62 7.43 4.64
C VAL A 234 -18.34 6.86 5.25
N PHE A 235 -17.75 5.86 4.60
CA PHE A 235 -16.52 5.24 5.10
C PHE A 235 -15.30 6.15 4.95
N THR A 236 -15.29 7.09 4.01
CA THR A 236 -14.26 8.14 3.95
C THR A 236 -14.35 9.07 5.15
N LEU A 237 -15.57 9.43 5.59
CA LEU A 237 -15.76 10.22 6.82
C LEU A 237 -15.30 9.46 8.06
N PHE A 238 -15.65 8.17 8.18
CA PHE A 238 -15.14 7.36 9.29
C PHE A 238 -13.61 7.20 9.23
N ALA A 239 -13.03 7.03 8.04
CA ALA A 239 -11.57 7.01 7.89
C ALA A 239 -10.93 8.29 8.43
N ALA A 240 -11.51 9.47 8.15
CA ALA A 240 -11.03 10.74 8.66
C ALA A 240 -11.10 10.82 10.20
N ILE A 241 -12.22 10.38 10.80
CA ILE A 241 -12.41 10.37 12.25
C ILE A 241 -11.41 9.42 12.94
N GLU A 242 -11.32 8.17 12.46
CA GLU A 242 -10.41 7.18 13.05
C GLU A 242 -8.94 7.54 12.84
N SER A 243 -8.60 8.13 11.69
CA SER A 243 -7.24 8.63 11.43
C SER A 243 -6.87 9.76 12.38
N GLU A 244 -7.81 10.66 12.70
CA GLU A 244 -7.58 11.73 13.67
C GLU A 244 -7.30 11.18 15.07
N PHE A 245 -8.03 10.14 15.47
CA PHE A 245 -7.82 9.44 16.73
C PHE A 245 -6.48 8.70 16.77
N LEU A 246 -6.17 7.95 15.71
CA LEU A 246 -4.88 7.28 15.51
C LEU A 246 -3.73 8.27 15.69
N ILE A 247 -3.71 9.35 14.90
CA ILE A 247 -2.63 10.33 14.95
C ILE A 247 -2.56 11.02 16.31
N SER A 248 -3.69 11.21 17.00
CA SER A 248 -3.71 11.90 18.32
C SER A 248 -3.11 11.06 19.44
N THR A 249 -2.93 9.76 19.20
CA THR A 249 -2.48 8.78 20.19
C THR A 249 -1.10 8.21 19.86
N VAL A 250 -0.51 8.57 18.71
CA VAL A 250 0.84 8.13 18.30
C VAL A 250 1.89 8.45 19.36
N SER A 251 1.92 9.68 19.90
CA SER A 251 2.88 10.05 20.94
C SER A 251 2.71 9.23 22.21
N HIS A 252 1.47 9.01 22.64
CA HIS A 252 1.17 8.22 23.83
C HIS A 252 1.61 6.76 23.68
N VAL A 253 1.40 6.16 22.51
CA VAL A 253 1.87 4.80 22.22
C VAL A 253 3.39 4.73 22.16
N SER A 254 4.02 5.76 21.59
CA SER A 254 5.48 5.84 21.53
C SER A 254 6.10 5.88 22.92
N GLU A 255 5.53 6.65 23.85
CA GLU A 255 6.00 6.75 25.22
C GLU A 255 5.65 5.53 26.09
N SER A 256 4.44 4.98 25.94
CA SER A 256 3.95 3.91 26.82
C SER A 256 4.41 2.50 26.42
N ILE A 257 4.51 2.21 25.12
CA ILE A 257 4.93 0.90 24.58
C ILE A 257 6.40 0.93 24.14
N GLY A 258 6.99 2.12 23.94
CA GLY A 258 8.35 2.27 23.46
C GLY A 258 8.51 2.06 21.95
N LEU A 259 7.41 2.13 21.17
CA LEU A 259 7.46 1.99 19.72
C LEU A 259 7.87 3.31 19.06
N SER A 260 8.87 3.28 18.18
CA SER A 260 9.27 4.47 17.43
C SER A 260 8.17 4.89 16.44
N GLN A 261 8.07 6.19 16.14
CA GLN A 261 7.14 6.67 15.12
C GLN A 261 7.44 6.03 13.75
N THR A 262 8.73 5.76 13.49
CA THR A 262 9.20 5.01 12.33
C THR A 262 8.60 3.61 12.29
N PHE A 263 8.68 2.84 13.38
CA PHE A 263 8.10 1.50 13.44
C PHE A 263 6.58 1.52 13.27
N ILE A 264 5.90 2.47 13.93
CA ILE A 264 4.45 2.66 13.79
C ILE A 264 4.08 2.93 12.33
N GLY A 265 4.77 3.84 11.65
CA GLY A 265 4.50 4.15 10.25
C GLY A 265 4.79 2.96 9.33
N ILE A 266 5.98 2.37 9.43
CA ILE A 266 6.50 1.42 8.45
C ILE A 266 5.89 0.03 8.55
N VAL A 267 5.51 -0.40 9.76
CA VAL A 267 4.93 -1.73 10.00
C VAL A 267 3.44 -1.60 10.26
N ILE A 268 3.06 -0.89 11.32
CA ILE A 268 1.68 -0.91 11.81
C ILE A 268 0.74 -0.24 10.80
N VAL A 269 0.95 1.05 10.51
CA VAL A 269 0.09 1.80 9.59
C VAL A 269 0.08 1.17 8.20
N ALA A 270 1.25 0.78 7.68
CA ALA A 270 1.38 0.18 6.36
C ALA A 270 0.62 -1.14 6.20
N ILE A 271 0.77 -2.10 7.14
CA ILE A 271 0.09 -3.40 7.08
C ILE A 271 -1.43 -3.22 7.13
N ILE A 272 -1.90 -2.44 8.09
CA ILE A 272 -3.32 -2.31 8.41
C ILE A 272 -4.11 -1.70 7.27
N THR A 273 -3.56 -0.68 6.63
CA THR A 273 -4.19 0.00 5.50
C THR A 273 -4.14 -0.86 4.24
N ASN A 274 -2.96 -1.37 3.88
CA ASN A 274 -2.76 -2.02 2.60
C ASN A 274 -3.32 -3.44 2.52
N ILE A 275 -3.08 -4.30 3.53
CA ILE A 275 -3.53 -5.69 3.45
C ILE A 275 -5.05 -5.77 3.54
N ALA A 276 -5.66 -4.97 4.41
CA ALA A 276 -7.10 -5.00 4.59
C ALA A 276 -7.85 -4.61 3.32
N GLU A 277 -7.41 -3.53 2.68
CA GLU A 277 -7.96 -3.05 1.42
C GLU A 277 -7.71 -4.07 0.28
N LYS A 278 -6.48 -4.54 0.14
CA LYS A 278 -6.00 -5.30 -1.03
C LYS A 278 -6.02 -6.81 -0.84
N SER A 279 -6.67 -7.30 0.23
CA SER A 279 -6.83 -8.74 0.54
C SER A 279 -7.50 -9.55 -0.59
N ALA A 280 -8.25 -8.88 -1.49
CA ALA A 280 -8.80 -9.49 -2.70
C ALA A 280 -7.70 -10.06 -3.61
N ALA A 281 -6.50 -9.48 -3.65
CA ALA A 281 -5.37 -10.00 -4.43
C ALA A 281 -4.99 -11.43 -4.01
N ILE A 282 -4.93 -11.71 -2.70
CA ILE A 282 -4.64 -13.06 -2.19
C ILE A 282 -5.72 -14.05 -2.66
N THR A 283 -6.98 -13.61 -2.70
CA THR A 283 -8.09 -14.45 -3.18
C THR A 283 -7.98 -14.73 -4.68
N MET A 284 -7.51 -13.76 -5.47
CA MET A 284 -7.28 -13.93 -6.92
C MET A 284 -6.15 -14.93 -7.20
N ALA A 285 -5.06 -14.88 -6.44
CA ALA A 285 -3.97 -15.85 -6.54
C ALA A 285 -4.47 -17.29 -6.27
N LEU A 286 -5.32 -17.48 -5.25
CA LEU A 286 -5.96 -18.76 -4.94
C LEU A 286 -6.93 -19.28 -6.02
N LYS A 287 -7.41 -18.38 -6.89
CA LYS A 287 -8.23 -18.68 -8.07
C LYS A 287 -7.38 -18.89 -9.34
N ASN A 288 -6.07 -19.01 -9.21
CA ASN A 288 -5.12 -19.10 -10.32
C ASN A 288 -4.97 -17.82 -11.16
N LYS A 289 -5.42 -16.66 -10.65
CA LYS A 289 -5.31 -15.34 -11.30
C LYS A 289 -4.16 -14.55 -10.69
N ILE A 290 -2.95 -15.10 -10.77
CA ILE A 290 -1.78 -14.51 -10.11
C ILE A 290 -1.32 -13.20 -10.79
N SER A 291 -1.49 -13.08 -12.12
CA SER A 291 -1.18 -11.86 -12.88
C SER A 291 -1.86 -10.64 -12.25
N LEU A 292 -3.16 -10.75 -12.01
CA LEU A 292 -3.96 -9.71 -11.37
C LEU A 292 -3.49 -9.40 -9.94
N SER A 293 -3.08 -10.42 -9.20
CA SER A 293 -2.63 -10.25 -7.80
C SER A 293 -1.32 -9.47 -7.72
N ILE A 294 -0.37 -9.80 -8.62
CA ILE A 294 0.90 -9.08 -8.76
C ILE A 294 0.66 -7.66 -9.26
N GLU A 295 -0.26 -7.47 -10.21
CA GLU A 295 -0.62 -6.15 -10.72
C GLU A 295 -1.24 -5.25 -9.64
N ILE A 296 -2.16 -5.77 -8.82
CA ILE A 296 -2.75 -5.03 -7.70
C ILE A 296 -1.66 -4.56 -6.72
N GLY A 297 -0.73 -5.44 -6.34
CA GLY A 297 0.35 -5.11 -5.42
C GLY A 297 1.35 -4.10 -6.00
N THR A 298 1.86 -4.36 -7.20
CA THR A 298 2.86 -3.50 -7.84
C THR A 298 2.28 -2.14 -8.23
N SER A 299 1.05 -2.09 -8.77
CA SER A 299 0.34 -0.85 -9.10
C SER A 299 0.09 0.01 -7.85
N SER A 300 -0.29 -0.60 -6.72
CA SER A 300 -0.45 0.17 -5.48
C SER A 300 0.86 0.79 -5.00
N ALA A 301 1.96 0.05 -5.02
CA ALA A 301 3.27 0.60 -4.65
C ALA A 301 3.70 1.75 -5.59
N ILE A 302 3.44 1.60 -6.90
CA ILE A 302 3.68 2.66 -7.90
C ILE A 302 2.82 3.90 -7.60
N GLN A 303 1.53 3.71 -7.28
CA GLN A 303 0.63 4.82 -6.92
C GLN A 303 1.11 5.55 -5.67
N ILE A 304 1.58 4.83 -4.66
CA ILE A 304 2.09 5.46 -3.44
C ILE A 304 3.29 6.36 -3.76
N ALA A 305 4.25 5.83 -4.52
CA ALA A 305 5.46 6.59 -4.82
C ALA A 305 5.27 7.71 -5.87
N LEU A 306 4.50 7.44 -6.92
CA LEU A 306 4.39 8.35 -8.07
C LEU A 306 3.14 9.24 -8.05
N PHE A 307 2.19 8.99 -7.15
CA PHE A 307 0.96 9.78 -7.04
C PHE A 307 0.73 10.31 -5.61
N VAL A 308 0.71 9.45 -4.60
CA VAL A 308 0.47 9.86 -3.20
C VAL A 308 1.56 10.79 -2.70
N VAL A 309 2.84 10.43 -2.86
CA VAL A 309 3.96 11.29 -2.42
C VAL A 309 3.91 12.68 -3.08
N PRO A 310 3.77 12.81 -4.41
CA PRO A 310 3.61 14.12 -5.03
C PRO A 310 2.44 14.94 -4.48
N ILE A 311 1.27 14.32 -4.28
CA ILE A 311 0.12 15.00 -3.67
C ILE A 311 0.49 15.50 -2.28
N LEU A 312 1.12 14.67 -1.44
CA LEU A 312 1.52 15.08 -0.10
C LEU A 312 2.49 16.26 -0.12
N VAL A 313 3.49 16.25 -1.01
CA VAL A 313 4.45 17.36 -1.15
C VAL A 313 3.75 18.65 -1.56
N PHE A 314 2.86 18.60 -2.55
CA PHE A 314 2.14 19.80 -3.01
C PHE A 314 1.12 20.31 -1.99
N VAL A 315 0.29 19.43 -1.42
CA VAL A 315 -0.72 19.79 -0.42
C VAL A 315 -0.05 20.35 0.84
N SER A 316 1.01 19.70 1.32
CA SER A 316 1.70 20.16 2.54
C SER A 316 2.35 21.54 2.37
N THR A 317 2.91 21.81 1.19
CA THR A 317 3.60 23.07 0.88
C THR A 317 2.62 24.21 0.62
N PHE A 318 1.64 23.99 -0.26
CA PHE A 318 0.77 25.06 -0.76
C PHE A 318 -0.53 25.24 0.04
N ILE A 319 -1.02 24.19 0.71
CA ILE A 319 -2.30 24.23 1.43
C ILE A 319 -2.09 24.23 2.94
N LEU A 320 -1.27 23.32 3.47
CA LEU A 320 -1.03 23.23 4.92
C LEU A 320 0.01 24.23 5.43
N HIS A 321 0.80 24.83 4.53
CA HIS A 321 1.95 25.68 4.85
C HIS A 321 2.93 25.00 5.84
N LYS A 322 3.06 23.67 5.75
CA LYS A 322 3.97 22.82 6.53
C LYS A 322 4.70 21.89 5.55
N PRO A 323 5.76 22.36 4.88
CA PRO A 323 6.34 21.67 3.74
C PRO A 323 6.85 20.27 4.10
N PHE A 324 6.28 19.25 3.48
CA PHE A 324 6.76 17.88 3.56
C PHE A 324 7.94 17.70 2.61
N MET A 325 9.13 17.44 3.17
CA MET A 325 10.32 17.11 2.40
C MET A 325 10.44 15.59 2.25
N VAL A 326 10.79 15.13 1.06
CA VAL A 326 10.98 13.71 0.73
C VAL A 326 12.35 13.26 1.23
N LEU A 327 12.46 13.22 2.56
CA LEU A 327 13.66 12.82 3.30
C LEU A 327 13.39 11.50 4.00
N PHE A 328 14.21 10.50 3.73
CA PHE A 328 14.13 9.20 4.38
C PHE A 328 15.38 8.94 5.20
N SER A 329 15.33 7.98 6.12
CA SER A 329 16.56 7.49 6.73
C SER A 329 17.37 6.67 5.72
N PHE A 330 18.69 6.59 5.91
CA PHE A 330 19.53 5.73 5.07
C PHE A 330 19.02 4.28 5.07
N PHE A 331 18.57 3.80 6.23
CA PHE A 331 18.03 2.45 6.36
C PHE A 331 16.72 2.26 5.56
N GLN A 332 15.83 3.25 5.56
CA GLN A 332 14.62 3.23 4.72
C GLN A 332 14.93 3.17 3.22
N ILE A 333 15.92 3.93 2.75
CA ILE A 333 16.34 3.90 1.34
C ILE A 333 16.83 2.52 0.95
N ILE A 334 17.75 1.95 1.74
CA ILE A 334 18.32 0.64 1.47
C ILE A 334 17.23 -0.45 1.50
N ALA A 335 16.29 -0.37 2.44
CA ALA A 335 15.14 -1.27 2.50
C ALA A 335 14.28 -1.19 1.24
N MET A 336 13.96 0.01 0.74
CA MET A 336 13.22 0.19 -0.52
C MET A 336 13.98 -0.36 -1.73
N ILE A 337 15.29 -0.10 -1.82
CA ILE A 337 16.13 -0.61 -2.91
C ILE A 337 16.10 -2.13 -2.93
N PHE A 338 16.35 -2.79 -1.79
CA PHE A 338 16.31 -4.25 -1.71
C PHE A 338 14.92 -4.81 -2.03
N ALA A 339 13.86 -4.18 -1.53
CA ALA A 339 12.50 -4.62 -1.78
C ALA A 339 12.17 -4.61 -3.29
N VAL A 340 12.50 -3.51 -3.98
CA VAL A 340 12.26 -3.38 -5.42
C VAL A 340 13.16 -4.30 -6.23
N MET A 341 14.45 -4.43 -5.86
CA MET A 341 15.38 -5.33 -6.56
C MET A 341 14.92 -6.79 -6.53
N ILE A 342 14.49 -7.29 -5.35
CA ILE A 342 14.06 -8.68 -5.19
C ILE A 342 12.80 -8.95 -6.02
N VAL A 343 11.83 -8.04 -5.97
CA VAL A 343 10.58 -8.19 -6.73
C VAL A 343 10.82 -8.12 -8.24
N ASN A 344 11.73 -7.25 -8.69
CA ASN A 344 12.11 -7.16 -10.11
C ASN A 344 12.82 -8.43 -10.59
N TYR A 345 13.69 -9.00 -9.77
CA TYR A 345 14.35 -10.26 -10.08
C TYR A 345 13.33 -11.40 -10.21
N LEU A 346 12.40 -11.50 -9.26
CA LEU A 346 11.35 -12.52 -9.23
C LEU A 346 10.33 -12.34 -10.37
N SER A 347 10.11 -11.10 -10.82
CA SER A 347 9.23 -10.80 -11.95
C SER A 347 9.83 -11.16 -13.33
N SER A 348 11.09 -11.61 -13.37
CA SER A 348 11.86 -11.70 -14.62
C SER A 348 11.63 -12.96 -15.45
N ASP A 349 11.11 -14.05 -14.89
CA ASP A 349 10.92 -15.33 -15.59
C ASP A 349 9.44 -15.62 -15.94
N GLY A 350 8.52 -14.80 -15.43
CA GLY A 350 7.08 -14.90 -15.71
C GLY A 350 6.37 -16.05 -15.01
N ARG A 351 7.01 -16.67 -14.00
CA ARG A 351 6.44 -17.77 -13.23
C ARG A 351 6.67 -17.55 -11.75
N CYS A 352 5.83 -18.16 -10.93
CA CYS A 352 6.08 -18.18 -9.49
C CYS A 352 5.63 -19.46 -8.81
N ASN A 353 6.25 -19.75 -7.67
CA ASN A 353 5.97 -20.91 -6.82
C ASN A 353 5.86 -20.50 -5.34
N TRP A 354 5.40 -21.42 -4.48
CA TRP A 354 5.18 -21.10 -3.06
C TRP A 354 6.46 -20.66 -2.32
N LEU A 355 7.64 -21.16 -2.73
CA LEU A 355 8.91 -20.84 -2.07
C LEU A 355 9.30 -19.38 -2.30
N GLU A 356 9.13 -18.90 -3.52
CA GLU A 356 9.29 -17.49 -3.87
C GLU A 356 8.37 -16.56 -3.05
N GLY A 357 7.11 -16.97 -2.86
CA GLY A 357 6.19 -16.26 -1.98
C GLY A 357 6.70 -16.19 -0.54
N LEU A 358 7.18 -17.32 -0.02
CA LEU A 358 7.78 -17.39 1.33
C LEU A 358 9.04 -16.53 1.44
N GLN A 359 9.89 -16.47 0.40
CA GLN A 359 11.09 -15.63 0.38
C GLN A 359 10.73 -14.14 0.47
N LEU A 360 9.75 -13.68 -0.30
CA LEU A 360 9.27 -12.28 -0.23
C LEU A 360 8.72 -11.93 1.16
N VAL A 361 7.90 -12.80 1.74
CA VAL A 361 7.40 -12.62 3.11
C VAL A 361 8.54 -12.62 4.12
N SER A 362 9.54 -13.48 3.95
CA SER A 362 10.70 -13.55 4.84
C SER A 362 11.52 -12.26 4.81
N VAL A 363 11.75 -11.69 3.62
CA VAL A 363 12.43 -10.39 3.48
C VAL A 363 11.65 -9.29 4.20
N TYR A 364 10.32 -9.26 4.03
CA TYR A 364 9.48 -8.31 4.77
C TYR A 364 9.63 -8.46 6.28
N LEU A 365 9.56 -9.69 6.81
CA LEU A 365 9.69 -9.95 8.25
C LEU A 365 11.07 -9.57 8.78
N ILE A 366 12.14 -9.86 8.05
CA ILE A 366 13.51 -9.46 8.42
C ILE A 366 13.60 -7.94 8.54
N LEU A 367 13.08 -7.21 7.55
CA LEU A 367 13.09 -5.75 7.57
C LEU A 367 12.21 -5.20 8.69
N ALA A 368 11.01 -5.75 8.91
CA ALA A 368 10.12 -5.33 10.00
C ALA A 368 10.76 -5.53 11.38
N VAL A 369 11.44 -6.67 11.60
CA VAL A 369 12.20 -6.91 12.83
C VAL A 369 13.37 -5.93 12.95
N ALA A 370 14.08 -5.62 11.88
CA ALA A 370 15.17 -4.65 11.93
C ALA A 370 14.65 -3.23 12.27
N PHE A 371 13.53 -2.80 11.70
CA PHE A 371 12.91 -1.51 12.01
C PHE A 371 12.37 -1.42 13.44
N TYR A 372 12.12 -2.54 14.12
CA TYR A 372 11.75 -2.53 15.54
C TYR A 372 12.89 -2.01 16.43
N PHE A 373 14.14 -2.22 16.02
CA PHE A 373 15.33 -1.78 16.76
C PHE A 373 15.83 -0.39 16.35
N VAL A 374 15.12 0.30 15.44
CA VAL A 374 15.39 1.68 15.01
C VAL A 374 14.41 2.63 15.69
#